data_AF-A0A8J4WXB6-F1
#
_entry.id   AF-A0A8J4WXB6-F1
#
_cell.length_a   1.000
_cell.length_b   1.000
_cell.length_c   1.000
_cell.angle_alpha   90.00
_cell.angle_beta   90.00
_cell.angle_gamma   90.00
#
_symmetry.space_group_name_H-M   'P 1'
#
loop_
_entity.id
_entity.type
_entity.pdbx_description
1 polymer ?
#
loop_
_entity_poly.entity_id
_entity_poly.type
_entity_poly.pdbx_seq_one_letter_code
_entity_poly.pdbx_strand_id
1 'polypeptide(L)' 'VSAQIKYLIPEEVKEGSTVGNIAKDLSLDVSSLVDRRFRIVSGTNAALFQLNQNNGVLSVRKKIDREE' A
#
# COMPACT_ATOMS: atom_id res chain seq x y z
N VAL A 1 -7.16 8.74 -17.84
CA VAL A 1 -5.97 7.93 -17.44
C VAL A 1 -6.36 7.10 -16.25
N SER A 2 -6.56 5.80 -16.43
CA SER A 2 -6.81 4.84 -15.33
C SER A 2 -5.50 4.11 -15.04
N ALA A 3 -4.84 4.44 -13.93
CA ALA A 3 -3.66 3.71 -13.48
C ALA A 3 -4.15 2.62 -12.51
N GLN A 4 -4.11 1.36 -12.96
CA GLN A 4 -4.43 0.19 -12.12
C GLN A 4 -3.15 -0.64 -11.96
N ILE A 5 -2.74 -0.87 -10.72
CA ILE A 5 -1.60 -1.73 -10.38
C ILE A 5 -2.14 -2.95 -9.65
N LYS A 6 -1.54 -4.11 -9.91
CA LYS A 6 -1.85 -5.38 -9.25
C LYS A 6 -0.59 -5.88 -8.55
N TYR A 7 -0.70 -6.15 -7.25
CA TYR A 7 0.33 -6.83 -6.47
C TYR A 7 -0.14 -8.24 -6.11
N LEU A 8 0.78 -9.20 -6.12
CA LEU A 8 0.57 -10.53 -5.57
C LEU A 8 1.43 -10.67 -4.32
N ILE A 9 0.80 -11.08 -3.22
CA ILE A 9 1.47 -11.35 -1.96
C ILE A 9 1.01 -12.72 -1.45
N PRO A 10 1.92 -13.50 -0.85
CA PRO A 10 1.54 -14.77 -0.22
C PRO A 10 0.62 -14.50 0.98
N GLU A 11 -0.23 -15.45 1.33
CA GLU A 11 -0.88 -15.47 2.64
C GLU A 11 0.18 -15.69 3.74
N GLU A 12 -0.07 -15.22 4.97
CA GLU A 12 0.89 -15.23 6.10
C GLU A 12 2.06 -14.23 6.05
N VAL A 13 1.90 -13.10 5.34
CA VAL A 13 2.89 -12.04 5.45
C VAL A 13 2.88 -11.41 6.86
N LYS A 14 4.05 -11.34 7.49
CA LYS A 14 4.22 -10.68 8.79
C LYS A 14 3.85 -9.20 8.70
N GLU A 15 3.30 -8.68 9.79
CA GLU A 15 3.08 -7.23 9.95
C GLU A 15 4.39 -6.47 9.73
N GLY A 16 4.31 -5.36 9.00
CA GLY A 16 5.45 -4.55 8.55
C GLY A 16 6.09 -5.03 7.25
N SER A 17 5.71 -6.19 6.71
CA SER A 17 6.27 -6.66 5.44
C SER A 17 5.86 -5.77 4.26
N THR A 18 6.82 -5.53 3.38
CA THR A 18 6.62 -4.71 2.18
C THR A 18 5.82 -5.49 1.12
N VAL A 19 4.74 -4.89 0.65
CA VAL A 19 3.92 -5.37 -0.48
C VAL A 19 4.49 -4.87 -1.80
N GLY A 20 4.76 -3.57 -1.89
CA GLY A 20 5.22 -2.94 -3.13
C GLY A 20 5.38 -1.42 -3.02
N ASN A 21 6.03 -0.80 -4.00
CA ASN A 21 6.24 0.65 -4.03
C ASN A 21 5.26 1.32 -5.01
N ILE A 22 4.16 1.84 -4.47
CA ILE A 22 3.10 2.47 -5.26
C ILE A 22 3.59 3.77 -5.90
N ALA A 23 4.39 4.56 -5.18
CA ALA A 23 4.87 5.82 -5.73
C ALA A 23 5.76 5.61 -6.96
N LYS A 24 6.67 4.64 -6.91
CA LYS A 24 7.52 4.31 -8.05
C LYS A 24 6.71 3.76 -9.23
N ASP A 25 5.78 2.86 -8.97
CA ASP A 25 4.98 2.21 -10.02
C ASP A 25 4.01 3.19 -10.69
N LEU A 26 3.50 4.18 -9.96
CA LEU A 26 2.72 5.29 -10.50
C LEU A 26 3.56 6.48 -10.98
N SER A 27 4.89 6.39 -10.89
CA SER A 27 5.82 7.48 -11.20
C SER A 27 5.48 8.80 -10.46
N LEU A 28 5.06 8.68 -9.20
CA LEU A 28 4.80 9.78 -8.30
C LEU A 28 6.08 10.17 -7.56
N ASP A 29 6.30 11.48 -7.43
CA ASP A 29 7.43 11.98 -6.67
C ASP A 29 7.18 11.86 -5.17
N VAL A 30 8.11 11.18 -4.49
CA VAL A 30 8.02 10.86 -3.05
C VAL A 30 7.89 12.14 -2.20
N SER A 31 8.65 13.17 -2.57
CA SER A 31 8.64 14.49 -1.91
C SER A 31 7.24 15.13 -1.95
N SER A 32 6.49 14.89 -3.03
CA SER A 32 5.15 15.44 -3.21
C SER A 32 4.04 14.59 -2.57
N LEU A 33 4.32 13.37 -2.10
CA LEU A 33 3.30 12.46 -1.54
C LEU A 33 2.68 13.03 -0.26
N VAL A 34 3.51 13.62 0.61
CA VAL A 34 3.06 14.23 1.86
C VAL A 34 2.18 15.44 1.57
N ASP A 35 2.63 16.33 0.67
CA ASP A 35 1.88 17.54 0.27
C ASP A 35 0.54 17.21 -0.40
N ARG A 36 0.53 16.15 -1.22
CA ARG A 36 -0.68 15.65 -1.90
C ARG A 36 -1.58 14.80 -0.98
N ARG A 37 -1.22 14.65 0.30
CA ARG A 37 -1.92 13.82 1.29
C ARG A 37 -2.17 12.40 0.78
N PHE A 38 -1.12 11.77 0.26
CA PHE A 38 -1.20 10.42 -0.30
C PHE A 38 -1.68 9.44 0.76
N ARG A 39 -2.85 8.85 0.54
CA ARG A 39 -3.54 7.99 1.52
C ARG A 39 -4.25 6.85 0.83
N ILE A 40 -4.37 5.74 1.54
CA ILE A 40 -5.23 4.65 1.11
C ILE A 40 -6.67 5.04 1.40
N VAL A 41 -7.51 5.06 0.36
CA VAL A 41 -8.96 5.06 0.51
C VAL A 41 -9.42 3.66 0.19
N SER A 42 -9.52 2.82 1.22
CA SER A 42 -10.06 1.46 1.11
C SER A 42 -11.35 1.40 1.91
N GLY A 43 -12.25 0.50 1.53
CA GLY A 43 -13.49 0.24 2.25
C GLY A 43 -13.22 -0.54 3.54
N THR A 44 -13.97 -1.61 3.75
CA THR A 44 -13.91 -2.51 4.92
C THR A 44 -12.50 -3.07 5.21
N ASN A 45 -11.64 -3.19 4.19
CA ASN A 45 -10.32 -3.84 4.31
C ASN A 45 -9.15 -2.85 4.54
N ALA A 46 -9.44 -1.57 4.79
CA ALA A 46 -8.41 -0.54 4.98
C ALA A 46 -7.46 -0.79 6.17
N ALA A 47 -7.84 -1.67 7.10
CA ALA A 47 -7.03 -1.99 8.27
C ALA A 47 -5.88 -2.99 7.97
N LEU A 48 -5.92 -3.71 6.85
CA LEU A 48 -4.93 -4.76 6.54
C LEU A 48 -3.61 -4.20 5.99
N PHE A 49 -3.66 -3.05 5.32
CA PHE A 49 -2.50 -2.44 4.68
C PHE A 49 -2.26 -1.02 5.19
N GLN A 50 -1.00 -0.62 5.16
CA GLN A 50 -0.58 0.74 5.48
C GLN A 50 0.33 1.27 4.37
N LEU A 51 0.16 2.55 4.07
CA LEU A 51 0.98 3.26 3.10
C LEU A 51 1.91 4.21 3.84
N ASN A 52 3.20 4.08 3.58
CA ASN A 52 4.20 4.99 4.10
C ASN A 52 4.30 6.21 3.18
N GLN A 53 3.92 7.38 3.70
CA GLN A 53 3.92 8.64 2.94
C GLN A 53 5.32 9.18 2.65
N ASN A 54 6.33 8.75 3.43
CA ASN A 54 7.70 9.22 3.28
C ASN A 54 8.46 8.54 2.15
N ASN A 55 8.02 7.35 1.69
CA ASN A 55 8.68 6.60 0.64
C ASN A 55 7.72 5.99 -0.41
N GLY A 56 6.41 6.12 -0.21
CA GLY A 56 5.37 5.59 -1.10
C GLY A 56 5.20 4.06 -1.07
N VAL A 57 5.77 3.39 -0.07
CA VAL A 57 5.73 1.94 0.07
C VAL A 57 4.46 1.49 0.76
N LEU A 58 3.79 0.51 0.16
CA LEU A 58 2.68 -0.24 0.75
C LEU A 58 3.24 -1.41 1.57
N SER A 59 2.80 -1.51 2.82
CA SER A 59 3.18 -2.57 3.75
C SER A 59 1.96 -3.21 4.40
N VAL A 60 2.11 -4.43 4.87
CA VAL A 60 1.09 -5.16 5.62
C VAL A 60 1.01 -4.58 7.04
N ARG A 61 -0.19 -4.16 7.45
CA ARG A 61 -0.44 -3.63 8.79
C ARG A 61 -0.89 -4.72 9.77
N LYS A 62 -1.74 -5.63 9.31
CA LYS A 62 -2.28 -6.74 10.10
C LYS A 62 -2.12 -8.03 9.31
N LYS A 63 -1.95 -9.18 9.99
CA LYS A 63 -1.95 -10.50 9.35
C LYS A 63 -3.15 -10.62 8.40
N ILE A 64 -2.86 -10.99 7.16
CA ILE A 64 -3.87 -11.22 6.12
C ILE A 64 -4.35 -12.67 6.28
N ASP A 65 -5.62 -12.81 6.61
CA ASP A 65 -6.33 -14.09 6.57
C ASP A 65 -7.25 -14.08 5.35
N ARG A 66 -7.14 -15.09 4.49
CA ARG A 66 -7.92 -15.19 3.25
C ARG A 66 -9.31 -15.78 3.52
N GLU A 67 -9.51 -16.45 4.65
CA GLU A 67 -10.76 -17.10 5.01
C GLU A 67 -11.73 -16.19 5.78
N GLU A 68 -11.27 -14.99 6.18
CA GLU A 68 -12.05 -13.97 6.91
C GLU A 68 -12.80 -12.98 5.99
#